data_AF-A0A844MSS0-F1
#
_entry.id   AF-A0A844MSS0-F1
#
_cell.length_a   1.000
_cell.length_b   1.000
_cell.length_c   1.000
_cell.angle_alpha   90.00
_cell.angle_beta   90.00
_cell.angle_gamma   90.00
#
_symmetry.space_group_name_H-M   'P 1'
#
loop_
_entity.id
_entity.type
_entity.pdbx_description
1 polymer ?
#
loop_
_entity_poly.entity_id
_entity_poly.type
_entity_poly.pdbx_seq_one_letter_code
_entity_poly.pdbx_strand_id
1 'polypeptide(L)' 'MTPIEKNDLVELKRDVSHELSEGLVGMVLQSDSDGVKVAFPLPGNNVYAQLPREDVKFLVAVNPPED' A
#
# COMPACT_ATOMS: atom_id res chain seq x y z
N MET A 1 7.10 12.09 8.92
CA MET A 1 6.37 11.07 8.14
C MET A 1 7.40 10.12 7.57
N THR A 2 7.22 8.81 7.72
CA THR A 2 8.10 7.81 7.11
C THR A 2 7.88 7.85 5.59
N PRO A 3 8.94 7.89 4.77
CA PRO A 3 8.78 7.75 3.33
C PRO A 3 8.16 6.38 3.01
N ILE A 4 7.29 6.34 2.00
CA ILE A 4 6.70 5.11 1.50
C ILE A 4 7.36 4.82 0.16
N GLU A 5 8.09 3.72 0.10
CA GLU A 5 8.91 3.30 -1.03
C GLU A 5 8.34 2.05 -1.69
N LYS A 6 8.89 1.72 -2.87
CA LYS A 6 8.50 0.51 -3.59
C LYS A 6 8.82 -0.73 -2.76
N ASN A 7 7.90 -1.69 -2.76
CA ASN A 7 7.88 -2.95 -2.00
C ASN A 7 7.54 -2.81 -0.51
N ASP A 8 7.34 -1.60 0.02
CA ASP A 8 6.86 -1.44 1.39
C ASP A 8 5.47 -2.04 1.56
N LEU A 9 5.19 -2.52 2.76
CA LEU A 9 3.84 -2.89 3.16
C LEU A 9 3.15 -1.71 3.81
N VAL A 10 1.94 -1.44 3.33
CA VAL A 10 1.09 -0.36 3.83
C VAL A 10 -0.30 -0.89 4.18
N GLU A 11 -0.91 -0.26 5.16
CA GLU A 11 -2.27 -0.50 5.63
C GLU A 11 -3.18 0.65 5.18
N LEU A 12 -4.41 0.34 4.77
CA LEU A 12 -5.45 1.35 4.57
C LEU A 12 -5.94 1.91 5.91
N LYS A 13 -5.98 3.24 6.03
CA LYS A 13 -6.49 3.93 7.24
C LYS A 13 -8.00 4.14 7.24
N ARG A 14 -8.65 3.97 6.09
CA ARG A 14 -10.10 4.14 5.93
C ARG A 14 -10.61 3.30 4.77
N ASP A 15 -11.92 3.10 4.73
CA ASP A 15 -12.59 2.52 3.59
C ASP A 15 -12.48 3.45 2.37
N VAL A 16 -12.01 2.89 1.26
CA VAL A 16 -11.87 3.61 -0.03
C VAL A 16 -12.90 3.11 -1.03
N SER A 17 -13.24 1.82 -0.99
CA SER A 17 -14.21 1.18 -1.89
C SER A 17 -14.75 -0.11 -1.28
N HIS A 18 -15.78 -0.70 -1.88
CA HIS A 18 -16.35 -1.98 -1.42
C HIS A 18 -15.33 -3.13 -1.30
N GLU A 19 -14.26 -3.09 -2.09
CA GLU A 19 -13.18 -4.10 -2.07
C GLU A 19 -11.96 -3.65 -1.23
N LEU A 20 -11.91 -2.38 -0.82
CA LEU A 20 -10.77 -1.74 -0.17
C LEU A 20 -11.21 -1.13 1.15
N SER A 21 -11.32 -2.00 2.16
CA SER A 21 -11.70 -1.63 3.51
C SER A 21 -10.53 -1.17 4.36
N GLU A 22 -10.83 -0.41 5.41
CA GLU A 22 -9.86 -0.06 6.46
C GLU A 22 -9.16 -1.31 7.01
N GLY A 23 -7.87 -1.20 7.30
CA GLY A 23 -7.05 -2.28 7.85
C GLY A 23 -6.49 -3.24 6.79
N LEU A 24 -6.88 -3.10 5.52
CA LEU A 24 -6.35 -3.94 4.44
C LEU A 24 -4.87 -3.64 4.21
N VAL A 25 -4.06 -4.70 4.11
CA VAL A 25 -2.62 -4.60 3.88
C VAL A 25 -2.31 -4.86 2.41
N GLY A 26 -1.52 -3.98 1.81
CA GLY A 26 -1.05 -4.11 0.44
C GLY A 26 0.42 -3.76 0.30
N MET A 27 1.00 -4.14 -0.83
CA MET A 27 2.38 -3.87 -1.18
C MET A 27 2.47 -2.68 -2.14
N VAL A 28 3.36 -1.74 -1.85
CA VAL A 28 3.58 -0.57 -2.69
C VAL A 28 4.29 -0.98 -3.98
N LEU A 29 3.70 -0.64 -5.11
CA LEU A 29 4.31 -0.82 -6.42
C LEU A 29 5.09 0.41 -6.86
N GLN A 30 4.57 1.60 -6.51
CA GLN A 30 5.12 2.88 -6.92
C GLN A 30 4.65 3.99 -5.96
N SER A 31 5.48 5.02 -5.76
CA SER A 31 5.17 6.17 -4.92
C SER A 31 5.66 7.42 -5.62
N ASP A 32 4.73 8.29 -6.02
CA ASP A 32 5.00 9.52 -6.77
C ASP A 32 4.28 10.72 -6.11
N SER A 33 4.28 11.87 -6.77
CA SER A 33 3.59 13.09 -6.34
C SER A 33 2.06 12.93 -6.33
N ASP A 34 1.51 12.11 -7.23
CA ASP A 34 0.07 11.81 -7.31
C ASP A 34 -0.42 10.84 -6.22
N GLY A 35 0.49 10.23 -5.46
CA GLY A 35 0.16 9.30 -4.38
C GLY A 35 0.94 7.99 -4.44
N VAL A 36 0.36 6.95 -3.86
CA VAL A 36 0.99 5.64 -3.71
C VAL A 36 0.14 4.61 -4.44
N LYS A 37 0.77 3.90 -5.38
CA LYS A 37 0.16 2.75 -6.04
C LYS A 37 0.39 1.51 -5.21
N VAL A 38 -0.68 0.85 -4.80
CA VAL A 38 -0.64 -0.31 -3.91
C VAL A 38 -1.33 -1.50 -4.56
N ALA A 39 -0.74 -2.68 -4.43
CA ALA A 39 -1.32 -3.96 -4.78
C ALA A 39 -1.82 -4.67 -3.52
N PHE A 40 -3.12 -4.92 -3.44
CA PHE A 40 -3.76 -5.65 -2.37
C PHE A 40 -4.01 -7.10 -2.79
N PRO A 41 -3.35 -8.08 -2.13
CA PRO A 41 -3.58 -9.49 -2.43
C PRO A 41 -4.90 -9.94 -1.79
N LEU A 42 -5.99 -9.91 -2.57
CA LEU A 42 -7.29 -10.43 -2.16
C LEU A 42 -7.47 -11.88 -2.65
N PRO A 43 -8.34 -12.67 -1.99
CA PRO A 43 -8.62 -14.04 -2.43
C PRO A 43 -9.15 -14.06 -3.87
N GLY A 44 -8.40 -14.67 -4.79
CA GLY A 44 -8.80 -14.86 -6.18
C GLY A 44 -8.39 -13.74 -7.15
N ASN A 45 -8.01 -12.55 -6.68
CA ASN A 45 -7.45 -11.50 -7.54
C ASN A 45 -6.63 -10.47 -6.76
N ASN A 46 -5.64 -9.86 -7.41
CA ASN A 46 -4.96 -8.69 -6.87
C ASN A 46 -5.72 -7.42 -7.28
N VAL A 47 -6.09 -6.61 -6.29
CA VAL A 47 -6.68 -5.29 -6.54
C VAL A 47 -5.57 -4.25 -6.51
N TYR A 48 -5.55 -3.39 -7.51
CA TYR A 48 -4.56 -2.32 -7.65
C TYR A 48 -5.24 -0.98 -7.47
N ALA A 49 -4.74 -0.15 -6.55
CA ALA A 49 -5.31 1.16 -6.28
C ALA A 49 -4.23 2.25 -6.22
N GLN A 50 -4.55 3.42 -6.76
CA GLN A 50 -3.79 4.65 -6.54
C GLN A 50 -4.43 5.38 -5.36
N LEU A 51 -3.68 5.52 -4.26
CA LEU A 51 -4.18 6.06 -3.01
C LEU A 51 -3.40 7.32 -2.63
N PRO A 52 -4.06 8.35 -2.08
CA PRO A 52 -3.33 9.49 -1.52
C PRO A 52 -2.54 9.03 -0.29
N ARG A 53 -1.36 9.63 -0.06
CA ARG A 53 -0.45 9.25 1.04
C ARG A 53 -1.10 9.35 2.42
N GLU A 54 -2.10 10.21 2.58
CA GLU A 54 -2.84 10.37 3.82
C GLU A 54 -3.67 9.14 4.19
N ASP A 55 -4.14 8.38 3.20
CA ASP A 55 -5.02 7.21 3.36
C ASP A 55 -4.27 5.91 3.62
N VAL A 56 -2.95 5.94 3.49
CA VAL A 56 -2.09 4.79 3.73
C VAL A 56 -1.21 5.01 4.97
N LYS A 57 -0.98 3.93 5.69
CA LYS A 57 -0.10 3.87 6.86
C LYS A 57 1.02 2.89 6.57
N PHE A 58 2.26 3.35 6.68
CA PHE A 58 3.42 2.48 6.58
C PHE A 58 3.39 1.42 7.71
N LEU A 59 3.60 0.15 7.36
CA LEU A 59 3.71 -0.96 8.30
C LEU A 59 5.14 -1.48 8.41
N VAL A 60 5.71 -1.90 7.28
CA VAL A 60 7.03 -2.54 7.24
C VAL A 60 7.76 -2.17 5.96
N ALA A 61 9.05 -1.92 6.09
CA ALA A 61 9.95 -1.85 4.94
C ALA A 61 10.36 -3.28 4.58
N VAL A 62 10.13 -3.68 3.35
CA VAL A 62 10.71 -4.91 2.83
C VAL A 62 12.07 -4.54 2.24
N ASN A 63 13.07 -4.41 3.11
CA ASN A 63 14.44 -4.38 2.65
C ASN A 63 14.76 -5.78 2.11
N PRO A 64 15.20 -5.93 0.85
CA PRO A 64 15.80 -7.19 0.43
C PRO A 64 16.98 -7.49 1.39
N PRO A 65 17.21 -8.76 1.75
CA PRO A 65 18.38 -9.09 2.56
C PRO A 65 19.62 -8.53 1.86
N GLU A 66 20.40 -7.73 2.61
CA GLU A 66 21.74 -7.34 2.18
C GLU A 66 22.56 -8.64 2.10
N ASP A 67 23.08 -8.95 0.91
CA ASP A 67 23.95 -10.10 0.64
C ASP A 67 25.34 -9.91 1.27
#